data_AF-A0A848D5P5-F1
#
_entry.id   AF-A0A848D5P5-F1
#
_cell.length_a   1.000
_cell.length_b   1.000
_cell.length_c   1.000
_cell.angle_alpha   90.00
_cell.angle_beta   90.00
_cell.angle_gamma   90.00
#
_symmetry.space_group_name_H-M   'P 1'
#
loop_
_entity.id
_entity.type
_entity.pdbx_description
1 polymer ?
#
loop_
_entity_poly.entity_id
_entity_poly.type
_entity_poly.pdbx_seq_one_letter_code
_entity_poly.pdbx_strand_id
1 'polypeptide(L)'
;MWIILGIILDFLLAITPDSLNLATYIPFLKVNEEDIGRNLKHLRKYQWFQNYLNDEQYRELIIHNKDVRQAIGKFKSNKLEKDSYNMKCQKRLHKVLLKKLKNVT
;
A
#
# COMPACT_ATOMS: atom_id res chain seq x y z
N MET A 1 15.36 -0.47 -52.81
CA MET A 1 13.97 -0.45 -52.27
C MET A 1 13.83 -1.44 -51.11
N TRP A 2 14.70 -1.31 -50.09
CA TRP A 2 14.69 -2.14 -48.87
C TRP A 2 14.95 -1.29 -47.62
N ILE A 3 15.66 -0.16 -47.78
CA ILE A 3 15.94 0.83 -46.72
C ILE A 3 14.66 1.49 -46.20
N ILE A 4 13.74 1.88 -47.09
CA ILE A 4 12.47 2.52 -46.70
C ILE A 4 11.56 1.53 -45.94
N LEU A 5 11.58 0.25 -46.33
CA LEU A 5 10.80 -0.80 -45.67
C LEU A 5 11.31 -1.07 -44.24
N GLY A 6 12.65 -1.04 -44.05
CA GLY A 6 13.28 -1.18 -42.74
C GLY A 6 12.94 -0.02 -41.80
N ILE A 7 13.03 1.22 -42.29
CA ILE A 7 12.69 2.42 -41.51
C ILE A 7 11.22 2.40 -41.06
N ILE A 8 10.29 2.02 -41.94
CA ILE A 8 8.86 1.95 -41.58
C ILE A 8 8.61 0.86 -40.52
N LEU A 9 9.33 -0.26 -40.56
CA LEU A 9 9.24 -1.32 -39.57
C LEU A 9 9.78 -0.87 -38.19
N ASP A 10 10.89 -0.11 -38.19
CA ASP A 10 11.47 0.47 -36.97
C ASP A 10 10.54 1.52 -36.35
N PHE A 11 9.87 2.34 -37.17
CA PHE A 11 8.86 3.29 -36.70
C PHE A 11 7.59 2.61 -36.17
N LEU A 12 7.18 1.46 -36.72
CA LEU A 12 6.04 0.68 -36.24
C LEU A 12 6.31 -0.01 -34.90
N LEU A 13 7.55 -0.45 -34.64
CA LEU A 13 7.95 -1.05 -33.36
C LEU A 13 8.14 -0.02 -32.23
N ALA A 14 8.39 1.25 -32.55
CA ALA A 14 8.46 2.34 -31.59
C ALA A 14 7.07 2.77 -31.06
N ILE A 15 5.98 2.31 -31.67
CA ILE A 15 4.60 2.50 -31.20
C ILE A 15 4.19 1.26 -30.39
N THR A 16 5.01 0.81 -29.45
CA THR A 16 4.44 0.14 -28.28
C THR A 16 3.81 1.26 -27.45
N PRO A 17 2.47 1.35 -27.33
CA PRO A 17 1.91 2.16 -26.28
C PRO A 17 2.51 1.61 -24.99
N ASP A 18 3.40 2.39 -24.36
CA ASP A 18 3.80 2.18 -22.97
C ASP A 18 2.52 1.82 -22.25
N SER A 19 2.44 0.55 -21.86
CA SER A 19 1.21 -0.10 -21.43
C SER A 19 0.51 0.85 -20.48
N LEU A 20 -0.59 1.45 -20.95
CA LEU A 20 -1.36 2.44 -20.22
C LEU A 20 -1.82 1.74 -18.95
N ASN A 21 -1.03 1.89 -17.88
CA ASN A 21 -1.21 1.20 -16.64
C ASN A 21 -2.33 1.96 -15.93
N LEU A 22 -3.56 1.77 -16.40
CA LEU A 22 -4.78 2.42 -15.90
C LEU A 22 -4.97 2.14 -14.40
N ALA A 23 -4.33 1.09 -13.88
CA ALA A 23 -4.22 0.79 -12.45
C ALA A 23 -3.46 1.85 -11.63
N THR A 24 -2.67 2.73 -12.26
CA THR A 24 -1.95 3.82 -11.57
C THR A 24 -2.79 5.09 -11.40
N TYR A 25 -3.91 5.21 -12.12
CA TYR A 25 -4.78 6.39 -12.14
C TYR A 25 -6.18 6.08 -11.60
N ILE A 26 -6.25 5.49 -10.40
CA ILE A 26 -7.49 5.52 -9.61
C ILE A 26 -7.22 6.39 -8.39
N PRO A 27 -7.46 7.72 -8.47
CA PRO A 27 -7.27 8.62 -7.32
C PRO A 27 -8.06 8.16 -6.09
N PHE A 28 -9.20 7.50 -6.29
CA PHE A 28 -10.04 6.93 -5.23
C PHE A 28 -9.45 5.73 -4.47
N LEU A 29 -8.35 5.14 -4.95
CA LEU A 29 -7.63 4.05 -4.27
C LEU A 29 -6.33 4.53 -3.61
N LYS A 30 -5.90 5.76 -3.91
CA LYS A 30 -4.63 6.30 -3.43
C LYS A 30 -4.86 6.94 -2.06
N VAL A 31 -4.75 6.11 -1.03
CA VAL A 31 -4.58 6.55 0.35
C VAL A 31 -3.46 7.60 0.41
N ASN A 32 -3.76 8.76 0.97
CA ASN A 32 -2.77 9.82 1.17
C ASN A 32 -2.15 9.73 2.58
N GLU A 33 -1.12 10.55 2.83
CA GLU A 33 -0.44 10.57 4.12
C GLU A 33 -1.32 11.12 5.27
N GLU A 34 -2.33 11.93 4.96
CA GLU A 34 -3.29 12.42 5.95
C GLU A 34 -4.19 11.31 6.48
N ASP A 35 -4.68 10.42 5.60
CA ASP A 35 -5.47 9.25 5.97
C ASP A 35 -4.65 8.29 6.85
N ILE A 36 -3.39 8.08 6.48
CA ILE A 36 -2.45 7.26 7.25
C ILE A 36 -2.23 7.89 8.62
N GLY A 37 -1.86 9.18 8.68
CA GLY A 37 -1.61 9.90 9.92
C GLY A 37 -2.81 9.91 10.87
N ARG A 38 -4.01 10.18 10.32
CA ARG A 38 -5.27 10.13 11.06
C ARG A 38 -5.50 8.74 11.66
N ASN A 39 -5.41 7.69 10.85
CA ASN A 39 -5.61 6.33 11.32
C ASN A 39 -4.55 5.90 12.34
N LEU A 40 -3.28 6.25 12.16
CA LEU A 40 -2.21 6.00 13.14
C LEU A 40 -2.53 6.66 14.49
N LYS A 41 -2.99 7.91 14.50
CA LYS A 41 -3.40 8.61 15.73
C LYS A 41 -4.55 7.89 16.45
N HIS A 42 -5.54 7.39 15.71
CA HIS A 42 -6.62 6.59 16.28
C HIS A 42 -6.13 5.24 16.82
N LEU A 43 -5.31 4.52 16.04
CA LEU A 43 -4.84 3.18 16.38
C LEU A 43 -3.92 3.17 17.61
N ARG A 44 -3.12 4.22 17.84
CA ARG A 44 -2.25 4.38 19.03
C ARG A 44 -2.98 4.27 20.37
N LYS A 45 -4.30 4.46 20.40
CA LYS A 45 -5.12 4.31 21.61
C LYS A 45 -5.31 2.84 22.02
N TYR A 46 -5.10 1.88 21.12
CA TYR A 46 -5.39 0.47 21.36
C TYR A 46 -4.14 -0.31 21.75
N GLN A 47 -4.24 -1.11 22.81
CA GLN A 47 -3.13 -1.91 23.34
C GLN A 47 -2.50 -2.82 22.27
N TRP A 48 -3.31 -3.45 21.43
CA TRP A 48 -2.80 -4.35 20.40
C TRP A 48 -1.89 -3.63 19.38
N PHE A 49 -2.16 -2.35 19.10
CA PHE A 49 -1.35 -1.58 18.18
C PHE A 49 -0.08 -1.07 18.87
N GLN A 50 -0.17 -0.68 20.14
CA GLN A 50 1.01 -0.34 20.95
C GLN A 50 1.98 -1.51 21.05
N ASN A 51 1.48 -2.73 21.21
CA ASN A 51 2.30 -3.94 21.20
C ASN A 51 3.09 -4.09 19.88
N TYR A 52 2.51 -3.73 18.73
CA TYR A 52 3.24 -3.71 17.45
C TYR A 52 4.26 -2.58 17.36
N LEU A 53 4.07 -1.45 18.04
CA LEU A 53 5.05 -0.37 18.07
C LEU A 53 6.23 -0.68 19.01
N ASN A 54 5.99 -1.49 20.04
CA ASN A 54 7.04 -1.93 20.97
C ASN A 54 7.97 -2.98 20.34
N ASP A 55 7.47 -3.78 19.40
CA ASP A 55 8.28 -4.67 18.57
C ASP A 55 9.03 -3.87 17.50
N GLU A 56 10.36 -4.00 17.45
CA GLU A 56 11.19 -3.24 16.52
C GLU A 56 10.90 -3.57 15.05
N GLN A 57 10.77 -4.84 14.71
CA GLN A 57 10.56 -5.25 13.32
C GLN A 57 9.20 -4.78 12.80
N TYR A 58 8.15 -4.91 13.62
CA TYR A 58 6.84 -4.39 13.26
C TYR A 58 6.80 -2.86 13.23
N ARG A 59 7.48 -2.18 14.15
CA ARG A 59 7.59 -0.72 14.15
C ARG A 59 8.23 -0.21 12.86
N GLU A 60 9.36 -0.76 12.45
CA GLU A 60 10.04 -0.38 11.20
C GLU A 60 9.14 -0.57 9.98
N LEU A 61 8.40 -1.69 9.93
CA LEU A 61 7.42 -1.93 8.88
C LEU A 61 6.27 -0.91 8.90
N ILE A 62 5.75 -0.55 10.08
CA ILE A 62 4.68 0.45 10.21
C ILE A 62 5.16 1.84 9.78
N ILE A 63 6.40 2.20 10.09
CA ILE A 63 6.96 3.53 9.78
C ILE A 63 7.36 3.62 8.31
N HIS A 64 8.01 2.61 7.74
CA HIS A 64 8.69 2.74 6.45
C HIS A 64 8.09 1.89 5.32
N ASN A 65 7.40 0.78 5.62
CA ASN A 65 6.92 -0.09 4.57
C ASN A 65 5.65 0.46 3.89
N LYS A 66 5.76 0.80 2.60
CA LYS A 66 4.66 1.37 1.79
C LYS A 66 3.37 0.55 1.85
N ASP A 67 3.45 -0.78 1.75
CA ASP A 67 2.25 -1.62 1.72
C ASP A 67 1.54 -1.69 3.08
N VAL A 68 2.33 -1.70 4.17
CA VAL A 68 1.81 -1.66 5.54
C VAL A 68 1.13 -0.31 5.79
N ARG A 69 1.79 0.79 5.44
CA ARG A 69 1.22 2.15 5.54
C ARG A 69 -0.06 2.30 4.74
N GLN A 70 -0.07 1.82 3.48
CA GLN A 70 -1.27 1.81 2.66
C GLN A 70 -2.40 0.97 3.26
N ALA A 71 -2.09 -0.17 3.88
CA ALA A 71 -3.10 -0.99 4.54
C ALA A 71 -3.76 -0.22 5.71
N ILE A 72 -2.96 0.52 6.49
CA ILE A 72 -3.42 1.37 7.60
C ILE A 72 -4.32 2.50 7.09
N GLY A 73 -3.90 3.25 6.06
CA GLY A 73 -4.73 4.35 5.57
C GLY A 73 -6.01 3.91 4.85
N LYS A 74 -6.12 2.65 4.41
CA LYS A 74 -7.38 2.07 3.89
C LYS A 74 -8.44 1.81 4.97
N PHE A 75 -8.13 1.99 6.26
CA PHE A 75 -9.12 1.85 7.32
C PHE A 75 -10.08 3.04 7.35
N LYS A 76 -11.37 2.75 7.57
CA LYS A 76 -12.39 3.78 7.73
C LYS A 76 -12.28 4.36 9.13
N SER A 77 -11.69 5.55 9.28
CA SER A 77 -11.39 6.16 10.58
C SER A 77 -12.64 6.26 11.47
N ASN A 78 -13.77 6.64 10.89
CA ASN A 78 -15.07 6.75 11.58
C ASN A 78 -15.65 5.41 12.08
N LYS A 79 -15.07 4.27 11.68
CA LYS A 79 -15.47 2.94 12.14
C LYS A 79 -14.45 2.31 13.09
N LEU A 80 -13.28 2.93 13.31
CA LEU A 80 -12.21 2.35 14.14
C LEU A 80 -12.61 2.16 15.61
N GLU A 81 -13.59 2.93 16.08
CA GLU A 81 -14.15 2.83 17.45
C GLU A 81 -15.13 1.67 17.60
N LYS A 82 -15.61 1.08 16.50
CA LYS A 82 -16.45 -0.12 16.56
C LYS A 82 -15.57 -1.34 16.75
N ASP A 83 -15.68 -2.02 17.88
CA ASP A 83 -14.85 -3.18 18.25
C ASP A 83 -14.74 -4.24 17.16
N SER A 84 -15.86 -4.64 16.54
CA SER A 84 -15.84 -5.66 15.50
C SER A 84 -15.09 -5.20 14.23
N TYR A 85 -15.13 -3.91 13.93
CA TYR A 85 -14.34 -3.34 12.84
C TYR A 85 -12.86 -3.20 13.25
N ASN A 86 -12.58 -2.76 14.47
CA ASN A 86 -11.24 -2.66 15.04
C ASN A 86 -10.52 -4.02 15.00
N MET A 87 -11.18 -5.08 15.46
CA MET A 87 -10.68 -6.47 15.41
C MET A 87 -10.40 -6.94 13.99
N LYS A 88 -11.27 -6.56 13.03
CA LYS A 88 -11.04 -6.84 11.60
C LYS A 88 -9.79 -6.11 11.07
N CYS A 89 -9.60 -4.86 11.46
CA CYS A 89 -8.42 -4.07 11.12
C CYS A 89 -7.15 -4.67 11.71
N GLN A 90 -7.16 -5.08 12.99
CA GLN A 90 -6.03 -5.77 13.62
C GLN A 90 -5.64 -7.03 12.85
N LYS A 91 -6.61 -7.92 12.57
CA LYS A 91 -6.35 -9.16 11.80
C LYS A 91 -5.77 -8.87 10.42
N ARG A 92 -6.29 -7.83 9.74
CA ARG A 92 -5.79 -7.42 8.42
C ARG A 92 -4.36 -6.89 8.49
N LEU A 93 -4.08 -5.98 9.44
CA LEU A 93 -2.75 -5.40 9.60
C LEU A 93 -1.72 -6.48 9.97
N HIS A 94 -2.06 -7.36 10.90
CA HIS A 94 -1.20 -8.46 11.31
C HIS A 94 -0.79 -9.36 10.15
N LYS A 95 -1.74 -9.72 9.28
CA LYS A 95 -1.45 -10.50 8.06
C LYS A 95 -0.46 -9.80 7.13
N VAL A 96 -0.59 -8.48 6.96
CA VAL A 96 0.33 -7.70 6.11
C VAL A 96 1.71 -7.63 6.75
N LEU A 97 1.79 -7.40 8.07
CA LEU A 97 3.05 -7.37 8.82
C LEU A 97 3.79 -8.71 8.71
N LEU A 98 3.11 -9.83 8.99
CA LEU A 98 3.72 -11.17 8.87
C LEU A 98 4.20 -11.47 7.44
N LYS A 99 3.43 -11.08 6.42
CA LYS A 99 3.83 -11.26 5.02
C LYS A 99 5.11 -10.48 4.72
N LYS A 100 5.25 -9.27 5.25
CA LYS A 100 6.44 -8.45 5.02
C LYS A 100 7.64 -8.93 5.83
N LEU A 101 7.42 -9.36 7.06
CA LEU A 101 8.48 -9.89 7.90
C LEU A 101 9.14 -11.14 7.28
N LYS A 102 8.32 -12.09 6.79
CA LYS A 102 8.80 -13.30 6.10
C LYS A 102 9.53 -13.04 4.77
N ASN A 103 9.37 -11.86 4.18
CA ASN A 103 10.07 -11.48 2.97
C ASN A 103 11.37 -10.71 3.27
N VAL A 104 11.58 -10.30 4.52
CA VAL A 104 12.79 -9.59 5.00
C VAL A 104 13.80 -10.58 5.59
N THR A 105 13.33 -11.70 6.14
CA THR A 105 14.14 -12.86 6.57
C THR A 105 14.38 -13.81 5.40
#